data_AF-A0A924M3B6-F1
#
_entry.id   AF-A0A924M3B6-F1
#
_cell.length_a   1.000
_cell.length_b   1.000
_cell.length_c   1.000
_cell.angle_alpha   90.00
_cell.angle_beta   90.00
_cell.angle_gamma   90.00
#
_symmetry.space_group_name_H-M   'P 1'
#
loop_
_entity.id
_entity.type
_entity.pdbx_description
1 polymer ?
#
loop_
_entity_poly.entity_id
_entity_poly.type
_entity_poly.pdbx_seq_one_letter_code
_entity_poly.pdbx_strand_id
1 'polypeptide(L)' 'DDVRARAGTLWSLSCLTLPHDLAMVVMLEALYRASTIARGEPYHK' A
#
# COMPACT_ATOMS: atom_id res chain seq x y z
N ASP A 1 12.08 5.16 16.44
CA ASP A 1 10.70 4.63 16.45
C ASP A 1 9.59 5.67 16.52
N ASP A 2 9.90 6.94 16.79
CA ASP A 2 8.94 8.03 16.97
C ASP A 2 7.92 8.16 15.83
N VAL A 3 8.37 7.97 14.58
CA VAL A 3 7.49 7.99 13.39
C VAL A 3 6.46 6.85 13.44
N ARG A 4 6.86 5.65 13.86
CA ARG A 4 5.96 4.49 14.00
C ARG A 4 5.02 4.65 15.18
N ALA A 5 5.51 5.18 16.31
CA ALA A 5 4.70 5.42 17.50
C ALA A 5 3.58 6.45 17.27
N ARG A 6 3.79 7.42 16.37
CA ARG A 6 2.78 8.41 15.98
C ARG A 6 1.75 7.88 14.97
N ALA A 7 2.01 6.76 14.30
CA ALA A 7 1.12 6.26 13.26
C ALA A 7 -0.14 5.61 13.87
N GLY A 8 -1.33 6.00 13.43
CA GLY A 8 -2.59 5.39 13.89
C GLY A 8 -2.80 3.96 13.37
N THR A 9 -2.13 3.60 12.28
CA THR A 9 -2.17 2.25 11.69
C THR A 9 -0.81 1.89 11.12
N LEU A 10 -0.44 0.62 11.20
CA LEU A 10 0.76 0.07 10.57
C LEU A 10 0.34 -0.99 9.56
N TRP A 11 0.75 -0.82 8.31
CA TRP A 11 0.49 -1.79 7.24
C TRP A 11 1.78 -2.51 6.85
N SER A 12 1.68 -3.83 6.66
CA SER A 12 2.75 -4.64 6.09
C SER A 12 2.49 -4.82 4.60
N LEU A 13 3.44 -4.42 3.76
CA LEU A 13 3.34 -4.62 2.30
C LEU A 13 3.65 -6.07 1.91
N SER A 14 4.56 -6.73 2.64
CA SER A 14 4.92 -8.14 2.45
C SER A 14 5.78 -8.65 3.61
N CYS A 15 6.06 -9.96 3.65
CA CYS A 15 7.06 -10.54 4.55
C CYS A 15 8.52 -10.36 4.06
N LEU A 16 8.72 -9.77 2.88
CA LEU A 16 10.03 -9.52 2.28
C LEU A 16 10.49 -8.11 2.57
N THR A 17 11.81 -7.91 2.59
CA THR A 17 12.41 -6.57 2.56
C THR A 17 12.41 -6.06 1.14
N LEU A 18 11.58 -5.06 0.87
CA LEU A 18 11.51 -4.42 -0.44
C LEU A 18 12.52 -3.26 -0.50
N PRO A 19 13.21 -3.04 -1.65
CA PRO A 19 13.90 -1.78 -1.92
C PRO A 19 12.93 -0.61 -1.80
N HIS A 20 13.39 0.54 -1.30
CA HIS A 20 12.52 1.69 -1.00
C HIS A 20 11.66 2.12 -2.20
N ASP A 21 12.28 2.23 -3.38
CA ASP A 21 11.57 2.65 -4.60
C ASP A 21 10.49 1.65 -5.01
N LEU A 22 10.76 0.36 -4.84
CA LEU A 22 9.78 -0.68 -5.12
C LEU A 22 8.62 -0.63 -4.11
N ALA A 23 8.91 -0.40 -2.83
CA ALA A 23 7.88 -0.27 -1.80
C ALA A 23 6.92 0.90 -2.10
N MET A 24 7.44 2.02 -2.63
CA MET A 24 6.61 3.16 -3.05
C MET A 24 5.67 2.79 -4.20
N VAL A 25 6.18 2.12 -5.24
CA VAL A 25 5.37 1.71 -6.41
C VAL A 25 4.30 0.70 -6.02
N VAL A 26 4.64 -0.29 -5.19
CA VAL A 26 3.68 -1.30 -4.69
C VAL A 26 2.58 -0.64 -3.86
N MET A 27 2.93 0.29 -2.96
CA MET A 27 1.93 1.00 -2.17
C MET A 27 1.02 1.87 -3.05
N LEU A 28 1.57 2.55 -4.06
CA LEU A 28 0.80 3.36 -5.00
C LEU A 28 -0.20 2.51 -5.79
N GLU A 29 0.23 1.36 -6.31
CA GLU A 29 -0.66 0.43 -7.01
C GLU A 29 -1.74 -0.13 -6.08
N ALA A 30 -1.40 -0.47 -4.82
CA ALA A 30 -2.37 -0.95 -3.84
C ALA A 30 -3.45 0.09 -3.53
N LEU A 31 -3.09 1.38 -3.40
CA LEU A 31 -4.04 2.47 -3.21
C LEU A 31 -4.90 2.71 -4.47
N TYR A 32 -4.30 2.65 -5.65
CA TYR A 32 -5.02 2.76 -6.92
C TYR A 32 -6.04 1.62 -7.08
N ARG A 33 -5.63 0.39 -6.78
CA ARG A 33 -6.49 -0.80 -6.72
C ARG A 33 -7.65 -0.59 -5.78
N ALA A 34 -7.39 -0.19 -4.54
CA ALA A 34 -8.42 0.03 -3.53
C ALA A 34 -9.43 1.10 -3.98
N SER A 35 -8.96 2.20 -4.54
CA SER A 35 -9.81 3.27 -5.09
C SER A 35 -10.67 2.78 -6.26
N THR A 36 -10.10 2.01 -7.17
CA THR A 36 -10.82 1.50 -8.35
C THR A 36 -11.91 0.50 -7.95
N ILE A 37 -11.60 -0.40 -7.00
CA ILE A 37 -12.59 -1.31 -6.40
C ILE A 37 -13.70 -0.52 -5.69
N ALA A 38 -13.35 0.51 -4.91
CA ALA A 38 -14.33 1.34 -4.21
C ALA A 38 -15.27 2.10 -5.16
N ARG A 39 -14.80 2.43 -6.36
CA ARG A 39 -15.60 3.07 -7.43
C ARG A 39 -16.47 2.09 -8.21
N GLY A 40 -16.35 0.79 -7.96
CA GLY A 40 -17.05 -0.26 -8.73
C GLY A 40 -16.55 -0.38 -10.17
N GLU A 41 -15.37 0.15 -10.47
CA GLU A 41 -14.74 0.02 -11.77
C GLU A 41 -14.12 -1.38 -11.91
N PRO A 42 -14.09 -1.99 -13.11
CA PRO A 42 -13.46 -3.27 -13.32
C PRO A 42 -11.95 -3.15 -13.09
N TYR A 43 -11.53 -3.47 -11.87
CA TYR A 43 -10.13 -3.62 -11.50
C TYR A 43 -9.94 -5.07 -11.13
N HIS A 44 -9.18 -5.78 -11.97
CA HIS A 44 -9.04 -7.24 -12.07
C HIS A 44 -9.96 -7.90 -13.12
N LYS A 45 -9.29 -8.45 -14.14
CA LYS A 45 -9.68 -9.65 -14.87
C LYS A 45 -8.80 -10.79 -14.36
#